data_AF-A0A951G721-F1
#
_entry.id   AF-A0A951G721-F1
#
_cell.length_a   1.000
_cell.length_b   1.000
_cell.length_c   1.000
_cell.angle_alpha   90.00
_cell.angle_beta   90.00
_cell.angle_gamma   90.00
#
_symmetry.space_group_name_H-M   'P 1'
#
loop_
_entity.id
_entity.type
_entity.pdbx_description
1 polymer ?
#
loop_
_entity_poly.entity_id
_entity_poly.type
_entity_poly.pdbx_seq_one_letter_code
_entity_poly.pdbx_strand_id
1 'polypeptide(L)'
;MSGPDLALAISVFLACAVEAVEALTIVLAVGVTRSWRWALTGVGAATVALAAIVAALGPALASIPINALRVVVGGLLLVFGLQWLRKAVLRAAGLKAMRDEGKEFAAETDAARAATTAGAGFDAYTFTIAFKGVLLEGLEVAFIVVTFGASQHNIGLAAAAAAVAVLVVVVTGFVVRAPLARVPENAMKFAVGVMLTSFGIFWGTEGAGATWPGGDAALLVIIPGVLLASLGLVQWLRRAAPAPAVGRSAA
;
A
#
# COMPACT_ATOMS: atom_id res chain seq x y z
N MET A 1 9.74 -15.85 19.22
CA MET A 1 9.18 -14.55 18.77
C MET A 1 8.39 -13.97 19.93
N SER A 2 8.63 -12.71 20.27
CA SER A 2 7.85 -12.00 21.29
C SER A 2 6.47 -11.58 20.73
N GLY A 3 5.54 -11.17 21.61
CA GLY A 3 4.23 -10.63 21.19
C GLY A 3 4.35 -9.42 20.23
N PRO A 4 5.22 -8.43 20.51
CA PRO A 4 5.49 -7.30 19.62
C PRO A 4 6.08 -7.71 18.26
N ASP A 5 7.00 -8.69 18.23
CA ASP A 5 7.56 -9.23 16.98
C ASP A 5 6.47 -9.85 16.11
N LEU A 6 5.54 -10.59 16.71
CA LEU A 6 4.42 -11.20 16.00
C LEU A 6 3.47 -10.13 15.45
N ALA A 7 3.18 -9.09 16.23
CA ALA A 7 2.35 -7.97 15.79
C ALA A 7 3.01 -7.19 14.64
N LEU A 8 4.34 -6.97 14.69
CA LEU A 8 5.11 -6.39 13.60
C LEU A 8 5.00 -7.26 12.35
N ALA A 9 5.30 -8.54 12.47
CA ALA A 9 5.32 -9.47 11.34
C ALA A 9 3.95 -9.55 10.67
N ILE A 10 2.86 -9.65 11.44
CA ILE A 10 1.49 -9.68 10.90
C ILE A 10 1.15 -8.36 10.20
N SER A 11 1.46 -7.22 10.82
CA SER A 11 1.14 -5.90 10.25
C SER A 11 1.87 -5.67 8.93
N VAL A 12 3.17 -5.96 8.89
CA VAL A 12 3.99 -5.83 7.68
C VAL A 12 3.53 -6.83 6.62
N PHE A 13 3.27 -8.09 7.00
CA PHE A 13 2.79 -9.11 6.07
C PHE A 13 1.48 -8.67 5.40
N LEU A 14 0.49 -8.22 6.18
CA LEU A 14 -0.80 -7.80 5.64
C LEU A 14 -0.68 -6.56 4.75
N ALA A 15 0.10 -5.55 5.17
CA ALA A 15 0.29 -4.34 4.39
C ALA A 15 1.02 -4.66 3.06
N CYS A 16 2.11 -5.42 3.10
CA CYS A 16 2.86 -5.79 1.89
C CYS A 16 2.08 -6.75 0.98
N ALA A 17 1.19 -7.58 1.52
CA ALA A 17 0.34 -8.46 0.71
C ALA A 17 -0.62 -7.65 -0.17
N VAL A 18 -1.16 -6.53 0.32
CA VAL A 18 -2.05 -5.66 -0.47
C VAL A 18 -1.30 -5.04 -1.65
N GLU A 19 -0.15 -4.45 -1.39
CA GLU A 19 0.68 -3.83 -2.45
C GLU A 19 1.15 -4.87 -3.47
N ALA A 20 1.49 -6.07 -3.01
CA ALA A 20 1.86 -7.17 -3.89
C ALA A 20 0.69 -7.64 -4.78
N VAL A 21 -0.55 -7.59 -4.27
CA VAL A 21 -1.75 -7.94 -5.07
C VAL A 21 -1.93 -6.94 -6.19
N GLU A 22 -1.80 -5.64 -5.91
CA GLU A 22 -1.96 -4.58 -6.91
C GLU A 22 -0.89 -4.66 -8.00
N ALA A 23 0.37 -4.83 -7.60
CA ALA A 23 1.47 -5.02 -8.55
C ALA A 23 1.23 -6.25 -9.44
N LEU A 24 0.78 -7.35 -8.83
CA LEU A 24 0.49 -8.59 -9.55
C LEU A 24 -0.68 -8.43 -10.52
N THR A 25 -1.74 -7.71 -10.14
CA THR A 25 -2.88 -7.42 -11.00
C THR A 25 -2.44 -6.68 -12.26
N ILE A 26 -1.61 -5.63 -12.13
CA ILE A 26 -1.07 -4.87 -13.26
C ILE A 26 -0.22 -5.77 -14.17
N VAL A 27 0.72 -6.53 -13.58
CA VAL A 27 1.63 -7.40 -14.34
C VAL A 27 0.87 -8.51 -15.07
N LEU A 28 -0.13 -9.11 -14.43
CA LEU A 28 -0.99 -10.13 -15.04
C LEU A 28 -1.81 -9.53 -16.20
N ALA A 29 -2.34 -8.32 -16.02
CA ALA A 29 -3.15 -7.66 -17.04
C ALA A 29 -2.37 -7.45 -18.33
N VAL A 30 -1.17 -6.86 -18.25
CA VAL A 30 -0.33 -6.60 -19.45
C VAL A 30 0.39 -7.86 -19.95
N GLY A 31 0.71 -8.80 -19.06
CA GLY A 31 1.35 -10.08 -19.41
C GLY A 31 0.44 -11.00 -20.22
N VAL A 32 -0.83 -11.14 -19.81
CA VAL A 32 -1.82 -11.99 -20.50
C VAL A 32 -2.33 -11.37 -21.79
N THR A 33 -2.43 -10.04 -21.86
CA THR A 33 -3.01 -9.36 -23.03
C THR A 33 -2.02 -9.07 -24.14
N ARG A 34 -0.75 -8.82 -23.80
CA ARG A 34 0.26 -8.38 -24.76
C ARG A 34 1.48 -9.27 -24.78
N SER A 35 2.33 -9.20 -23.75
CA SER A 35 3.59 -9.96 -23.76
C SER A 35 4.20 -10.24 -22.39
N TRP A 36 4.27 -11.52 -22.02
CA TRP A 36 4.97 -11.96 -20.81
C TRP A 36 6.46 -11.59 -20.79
N ARG A 37 7.14 -11.67 -21.93
CA ARG A 37 8.57 -11.36 -22.03
C ARG A 37 8.87 -9.91 -21.62
N TRP A 38 8.11 -8.94 -22.12
CA TRP A 38 8.34 -7.52 -21.81
C TRP A 38 7.76 -7.13 -20.44
N ALA A 39 6.68 -7.78 -20.00
CA ALA A 39 6.16 -7.61 -18.64
C ALA A 39 7.19 -8.06 -17.59
N LEU A 40 7.74 -9.28 -17.73
CA LEU A 40 8.76 -9.81 -16.81
C LEU A 40 10.08 -9.04 -16.89
N THR A 41 10.46 -8.56 -18.08
CA THR A 41 11.62 -7.64 -18.20
C THR A 41 11.39 -6.34 -17.42
N GLY A 42 10.17 -5.78 -17.49
CA GLY A 42 9.77 -4.60 -16.72
C GLY A 42 9.80 -4.85 -15.21
N VAL A 43 9.25 -5.98 -14.75
CA VAL A 43 9.31 -6.43 -13.35
C VAL A 43 10.75 -6.55 -12.87
N GLY A 44 11.61 -7.22 -13.66
CA GLY A 44 13.02 -7.41 -13.33
C GLY A 44 13.77 -6.07 -13.24
N ALA A 45 13.57 -5.16 -14.20
CA ALA A 45 14.15 -3.84 -14.18
C ALA A 45 13.68 -3.00 -12.97
N ALA A 46 12.39 -3.06 -12.63
CA ALA A 46 11.84 -2.39 -11.44
C ALA A 46 12.43 -2.95 -10.15
N THR A 47 12.58 -4.27 -10.06
CA THR A 47 13.18 -4.94 -8.89
C THR A 47 14.63 -4.52 -8.68
N VAL A 48 15.42 -4.46 -9.76
CA VAL A 48 16.81 -3.97 -9.71
C VAL A 48 16.86 -2.50 -9.31
N ALA A 49 15.98 -1.66 -9.86
CA ALA A 49 15.88 -0.26 -9.49
C ALA A 49 15.52 -0.08 -8.00
N LEU A 50 14.54 -0.84 -7.50
CA LEU A 50 14.17 -0.84 -6.08
C LEU A 50 15.33 -1.28 -5.19
N ALA A 51 16.02 -2.36 -5.55
CA ALA A 51 17.20 -2.81 -4.82
C ALA A 51 18.29 -1.74 -4.77
N ALA A 52 18.54 -1.05 -5.88
CA ALA A 52 19.49 0.06 -5.95
C ALA A 52 19.07 1.25 -5.08
N ILE A 53 17.79 1.63 -5.11
CA ILE A 53 17.23 2.70 -4.26
C ILE A 53 17.38 2.34 -2.79
N VAL A 54 16.96 1.14 -2.38
CA VAL A 54 17.05 0.67 -0.98
C VAL A 54 18.51 0.58 -0.53
N ALA A 55 19.41 0.05 -1.38
CA ALA A 55 20.83 -0.05 -1.06
C ALA A 55 21.51 1.33 -0.94
N ALA A 56 21.09 2.31 -1.74
CA ALA A 56 21.60 3.68 -1.65
C ALA A 56 21.06 4.43 -0.42
N LEU A 57 19.77 4.27 -0.11
CA LEU A 57 19.15 4.96 1.03
C LEU A 57 19.46 4.29 2.38
N GLY A 58 19.65 2.98 2.42
CA GLY A 58 19.83 2.20 3.66
C GLY A 58 20.96 2.72 4.56
N PRO A 59 22.21 2.87 4.05
CA PRO A 59 23.32 3.41 4.83
C PRO A 59 23.09 4.87 5.27
N ALA A 60 22.42 5.67 4.44
CA ALA A 60 22.09 7.06 4.76
C ALA A 60 21.08 7.17 5.92
N LEU A 61 20.18 6.20 6.08
CA LEU A 61 19.25 6.15 7.21
C LEU A 61 19.96 5.82 8.54
N ALA A 62 21.05 5.04 8.50
CA ALA A 62 21.79 4.63 9.70
C ALA A 62 22.63 5.76 10.33
N SER A 63 22.94 6.81 9.57
CA SER A 63 23.70 7.97 10.05
C SER A 63 22.82 9.11 10.58
N ILE A 64 21.50 9.01 10.44
CA ILE A 64 20.55 10.05 10.87
C ILE A 64 20.27 9.89 12.38
N PRO A 65 20.34 10.98 13.18
CA PRO A 65 19.96 10.95 14.58
C PRO A 65 18.53 10.43 14.77
N ILE A 66 18.30 9.57 15.76
CA ILE A 66 17.02 8.88 15.96
C ILE A 66 15.83 9.85 16.06
N ASN A 67 16.00 11.03 16.65
CA ASN A 67 14.93 12.03 16.76
C ASN A 67 14.59 12.65 15.40
N ALA A 68 15.60 12.98 14.60
CA ALA A 68 15.40 13.47 13.24
C ALA A 68 14.74 12.40 12.37
N LEU A 69 15.17 11.14 12.51
CA LEU A 69 14.55 10.00 11.85
C LEU A 69 13.08 9.86 12.26
N ARG A 70 12.75 9.98 13.56
CA ARG A 70 11.36 9.93 14.06
C ARG A 70 10.49 11.04 13.48
N VAL A 71 10.99 12.28 13.35
CA VAL A 71 10.24 13.37 12.70
C VAL A 71 10.00 13.08 11.23
N VAL A 72 11.04 12.69 10.50
CA VAL A 72 10.93 12.44 9.05
C VAL A 72 10.03 11.25 8.78
N VAL A 73 10.25 10.12 9.45
CA VAL A 73 9.44 8.91 9.32
C VAL A 73 8.02 9.17 9.81
N GLY A 74 7.84 9.82 10.96
CA GLY A 74 6.52 10.20 11.48
C GLY A 74 5.76 11.10 10.52
N GLY A 75 6.42 12.07 9.89
CA GLY A 75 5.85 12.93 8.86
C GLY A 75 5.45 12.16 7.60
N LEU A 76 6.30 11.26 7.11
CA LEU A 76 5.96 10.40 5.96
C LEU A 76 4.77 9.49 6.28
N LEU A 77 4.79 8.84 7.44
CA LEU A 77 3.69 8.00 7.94
C LEU A 77 2.37 8.78 8.02
N LEU A 78 2.41 10.04 8.49
CA LEU A 78 1.24 10.91 8.47
C LEU A 78 0.76 11.19 7.04
N VAL A 79 1.64 11.61 6.14
CA VAL A 79 1.26 11.97 4.77
C VAL A 79 0.63 10.78 4.04
N PHE A 80 1.30 9.62 4.05
CA PHE A 80 0.79 8.41 3.41
C PHE A 80 -0.46 7.88 4.13
N GLY A 81 -0.41 7.81 5.46
CA GLY A 81 -1.52 7.36 6.29
C GLY A 81 -2.79 8.17 6.06
N LEU A 82 -2.69 9.51 6.04
CA LEU A 82 -3.85 10.38 5.77
C LEU A 82 -4.35 10.25 4.33
N GLN A 83 -3.46 10.09 3.34
CA GLN A 83 -3.90 9.91 1.94
C GLN A 83 -4.69 8.61 1.78
N TRP A 84 -4.20 7.52 2.38
CA TRP A 84 -4.86 6.23 2.40
C TRP A 84 -6.16 6.28 3.19
N LEU A 85 -6.13 6.80 4.41
CA LEU A 85 -7.28 6.89 5.30
C LEU A 85 -8.38 7.77 4.70
N ARG A 86 -8.03 8.89 4.05
CA ARG A 86 -8.98 9.71 3.29
C ARG A 86 -9.68 8.89 2.21
N LYS A 87 -8.91 8.18 1.36
CA LYS A 87 -9.49 7.35 0.29
C LYS A 87 -10.38 6.25 0.89
N ALA A 88 -9.94 5.61 1.96
CA ALA A 88 -10.66 4.52 2.62
C ALA A 88 -11.97 5.01 3.29
N VAL A 89 -11.94 6.16 3.97
CA VAL A 89 -13.12 6.82 4.56
C VAL A 89 -14.13 7.19 3.46
N LEU A 90 -13.68 7.78 2.35
CA LEU A 90 -14.57 8.12 1.23
C LEU A 90 -15.22 6.88 0.59
N ARG A 91 -14.46 5.78 0.45
CA ARG A 91 -14.97 4.50 -0.05
C ARG A 91 -15.97 3.87 0.92
N ALA A 92 -15.63 3.82 2.20
CA ALA A 92 -16.53 3.32 3.25
C ALA A 92 -17.79 4.18 3.35
N ALA A 93 -17.71 5.49 3.08
CA ALA A 93 -18.87 6.38 3.04
C ALA A 93 -19.75 6.24 1.78
N GLY A 94 -19.34 5.44 0.79
CA GLY A 94 -20.05 5.30 -0.49
C GLY A 94 -19.86 6.49 -1.45
N LEU A 95 -18.96 7.43 -1.11
CA LEU A 95 -18.67 8.63 -1.93
C LEU A 95 -17.59 8.38 -2.98
N LYS A 96 -16.88 7.25 -2.88
CA LYS A 96 -15.92 6.77 -3.88
C LYS A 96 -16.18 5.29 -4.13
N ALA A 97 -16.06 4.87 -5.39
CA ALA A 97 -16.17 3.45 -5.73
C ALA A 97 -15.15 2.62 -4.93
N MET A 98 -15.61 1.46 -4.43
CA MET A 98 -14.73 0.47 -3.81
C MET A 98 -13.69 0.03 -4.84
N ARG A 99 -12.45 -0.14 -4.38
CA ARG A 99 -11.41 -0.73 -5.22
C ARG A 99 -11.73 -2.20 -5.43
N ASP A 100 -11.60 -2.64 -6.67
CA ASP A 100 -12.00 -3.95 -7.14
C ASP A 100 -10.95 -4.37 -8.17
N GLU A 101 -10.06 -5.27 -7.74
CA GLU A 101 -8.97 -5.79 -8.55
C GLU A 101 -9.46 -6.47 -9.84
N GLY A 102 -10.68 -7.02 -9.85
CA GLY A 102 -11.27 -7.57 -11.07
C GLY A 102 -11.60 -6.50 -12.09
N LYS A 103 -12.13 -5.35 -11.64
CA LYS A 103 -12.41 -4.20 -12.51
C LYS A 103 -11.13 -3.51 -12.96
N GLU A 104 -10.16 -3.39 -12.07
CA GLU A 104 -8.87 -2.76 -12.38
C GLU A 104 -8.09 -3.61 -13.38
N PHE A 105 -8.06 -4.93 -13.18
CA PHE A 105 -7.59 -5.88 -14.17
C PHE A 105 -8.29 -5.71 -15.52
N ALA A 106 -9.63 -5.69 -15.54
CA ALA A 106 -10.39 -5.54 -16.78
C ALA A 106 -10.05 -4.23 -17.50
N ALA A 107 -10.00 -3.11 -16.78
CA ALA A 107 -9.65 -1.81 -17.32
C ALA A 107 -8.21 -1.78 -17.89
N GLU A 108 -7.24 -2.33 -17.18
CA GLU A 108 -5.86 -2.46 -17.67
C GLU A 108 -5.78 -3.39 -18.88
N THR A 109 -6.55 -4.48 -18.91
CA THR A 109 -6.60 -5.36 -20.07
C THR A 109 -7.19 -4.68 -21.30
N ASP A 110 -8.22 -3.85 -21.14
CA ASP A 110 -8.84 -3.11 -22.22
C ASP A 110 -7.93 -1.99 -22.73
N ALA A 111 -7.27 -1.27 -21.82
CA ALA A 111 -6.26 -0.26 -22.17
C ALA A 111 -5.08 -0.90 -22.92
N ALA A 112 -4.61 -2.06 -22.47
CA ALA A 112 -3.53 -2.79 -23.11
C ALA A 112 -3.90 -3.29 -24.52
N ARG A 113 -5.16 -3.71 -24.74
CA ARG A 113 -5.67 -4.09 -26.06
C ARG A 113 -5.84 -2.91 -26.99
N ALA A 114 -6.26 -1.76 -26.47
CA ALA A 114 -6.44 -0.53 -27.25
C ALA A 114 -5.10 0.14 -27.61
N ALA A 115 -4.06 -0.06 -26.81
CA ALA A 115 -2.74 0.48 -27.08
C ALA A 115 -2.14 -0.11 -28.36
N THR A 116 -1.49 0.72 -29.18
CA THR A 116 -0.87 0.29 -30.44
C THR A 116 0.10 -0.87 -30.18
N THR A 117 -0.08 -1.98 -30.90
CA THR A 117 0.87 -3.10 -30.84
C THR A 117 2.16 -2.68 -31.53
N ALA A 118 3.27 -2.68 -30.79
CA ALA A 118 4.58 -2.76 -31.44
C ALA A 118 4.58 -4.05 -32.28
N GLY A 119 5.21 -4.03 -33.46
CA GLY A 119 5.40 -5.26 -34.25
C GLY A 119 6.25 -6.30 -33.50
N ALA A 120 6.98 -7.18 -34.20
CA ALA A 120 7.86 -8.19 -33.57
C ALA A 120 9.04 -7.62 -32.72
N GLY A 121 9.05 -6.31 -32.43
CA GLY A 121 10.07 -5.60 -31.66
C GLY A 121 9.72 -5.39 -30.18
N PHE A 122 10.30 -4.33 -29.62
CA PHE A 122 10.17 -3.97 -28.22
C PHE A 122 8.77 -3.43 -27.89
N ASP A 123 8.05 -4.09 -26.98
CA ASP A 123 6.76 -3.62 -26.48
C ASP A 123 6.94 -2.65 -25.30
N ALA A 124 7.24 -1.40 -25.65
CA ALA A 124 7.51 -0.33 -24.69
C ALA A 124 6.34 -0.08 -23.74
N TYR A 125 5.10 -0.28 -24.19
CA TYR A 125 3.91 -0.12 -23.36
C TYR A 125 3.90 -1.14 -22.22
N THR A 126 3.96 -2.44 -22.56
CA THR A 126 3.94 -3.53 -21.58
C THR A 126 5.11 -3.43 -20.61
N PHE A 127 6.31 -3.12 -21.11
CA PHE A 127 7.47 -2.89 -20.26
C PHE A 127 7.22 -1.74 -19.27
N THR A 128 6.74 -0.59 -19.75
CA THR A 128 6.59 0.61 -18.92
C THR A 128 5.50 0.46 -17.87
N ILE A 129 4.37 -0.16 -18.22
CA ILE A 129 3.27 -0.37 -17.27
C ILE A 129 3.68 -1.36 -16.17
N ALA A 130 4.27 -2.50 -16.55
CA ALA A 130 4.77 -3.48 -15.56
C ALA A 130 5.88 -2.87 -14.69
N PHE A 131 6.81 -2.13 -15.29
CA PHE A 131 7.89 -1.45 -14.57
C PHE A 131 7.32 -0.44 -13.56
N LYS A 132 6.42 0.45 -13.99
CA LYS A 132 5.83 1.48 -13.11
C LYS A 132 5.01 0.86 -12.00
N GLY A 133 4.15 -0.12 -12.32
CA GLY A 133 3.35 -0.82 -11.32
C GLY A 133 4.24 -1.41 -10.23
N VAL A 134 5.21 -2.26 -10.61
CA VAL A 134 6.11 -2.89 -9.64
C VAL A 134 6.97 -1.87 -8.89
N LEU A 135 7.47 -0.84 -9.56
CA LEU A 135 8.31 0.18 -8.91
C LEU A 135 7.53 0.98 -7.87
N LEU A 136 6.29 1.38 -8.18
CA LEU A 136 5.46 2.17 -7.27
C LEU A 136 5.01 1.33 -6.08
N GLU A 137 4.39 0.17 -6.30
CA GLU A 137 3.92 -0.67 -5.18
C GLU A 137 5.10 -1.24 -4.38
N GLY A 138 6.21 -1.58 -5.04
CA GLY A 138 7.42 -2.06 -4.36
C GLY A 138 8.11 -0.98 -3.53
N LEU A 139 7.96 0.30 -3.90
CA LEU A 139 8.42 1.42 -3.10
C LEU A 139 7.52 1.62 -1.87
N GLU A 140 6.21 1.43 -1.99
CA GLU A 140 5.31 1.40 -0.83
C GLU A 140 5.68 0.26 0.14
N VAL A 141 5.98 -0.94 -0.37
CA VAL A 141 6.52 -2.06 0.42
C VAL A 141 7.82 -1.68 1.13
N ALA A 142 8.76 -1.03 0.45
CA ALA A 142 10.01 -0.59 1.06
C ALA A 142 9.76 0.42 2.19
N PHE A 143 8.83 1.37 2.00
CA PHE A 143 8.41 2.30 3.04
C PHE A 143 7.80 1.57 4.24
N ILE A 144 6.90 0.60 4.03
CA ILE A 144 6.32 -0.21 5.12
C ILE A 144 7.43 -0.91 5.91
N VAL A 145 8.37 -1.58 5.24
CA VAL A 145 9.46 -2.31 5.90
C VAL A 145 10.35 -1.36 6.71
N VAL A 146 10.75 -0.23 6.14
CA VAL A 146 11.61 0.73 6.83
C VAL A 146 10.87 1.37 8.01
N THR A 147 9.63 1.80 7.82
CA THR A 147 8.89 2.51 8.86
C THR A 147 8.51 1.59 10.03
N PHE A 148 7.87 0.45 9.77
CA PHE A 148 7.51 -0.50 10.83
C PHE A 148 8.74 -1.21 11.42
N GLY A 149 9.72 -1.56 10.57
CA GLY A 149 10.96 -2.20 11.00
C GLY A 149 11.83 -1.29 11.86
N ALA A 150 11.98 -0.01 11.50
CA ALA A 150 12.66 0.96 12.35
C ALA A 150 11.89 1.19 13.66
N SER A 151 10.56 1.07 13.62
CA SER A 151 9.72 1.29 14.79
C SER A 151 9.93 0.31 15.92
N GLN A 152 10.18 -0.97 15.60
CA GLN A 152 10.53 -1.98 16.60
C GLN A 152 12.02 -2.34 16.59
N HIS A 153 12.87 -1.50 15.99
CA HIS A 153 14.31 -1.75 15.86
C HIS A 153 14.65 -3.12 15.22
N ASN A 154 13.75 -3.66 14.39
CA ASN A 154 13.86 -4.99 13.80
C ASN A 154 13.47 -4.99 12.30
N ILE A 155 14.28 -4.29 11.51
CA ILE A 155 14.10 -4.21 10.05
C ILE A 155 14.24 -5.58 9.39
N GLY A 156 15.09 -6.47 9.94
CA GLY A 156 15.27 -7.83 9.40
C GLY A 156 13.98 -8.65 9.44
N LEU A 157 13.25 -8.61 10.56
CA LEU A 157 11.96 -9.30 10.68
C LEU A 157 10.90 -8.68 9.76
N ALA A 158 10.84 -7.35 9.67
CA ALA A 158 9.92 -6.66 8.75
C ALA A 158 10.21 -7.03 7.28
N ALA A 159 11.48 -7.04 6.88
CA ALA A 159 11.89 -7.43 5.53
C ALA A 159 11.54 -8.89 5.23
N ALA A 160 11.75 -9.80 6.19
CA ALA A 160 11.37 -11.20 6.05
C ALA A 160 9.84 -11.37 5.91
N ALA A 161 9.05 -10.67 6.73
CA ALA A 161 7.59 -10.70 6.65
C ALA A 161 7.09 -10.17 5.30
N ALA A 162 7.66 -9.07 4.80
CA ALA A 162 7.34 -8.52 3.48
C ALA A 162 7.71 -9.50 2.35
N ALA A 163 8.89 -10.12 2.41
CA ALA A 163 9.32 -11.11 1.42
C ALA A 163 8.38 -12.32 1.38
N VAL A 164 7.96 -12.81 2.55
CA VAL A 164 6.98 -13.91 2.65
C VAL A 164 5.62 -13.47 2.08
N ALA A 165 5.15 -12.26 2.37
CA ALA A 165 3.90 -11.73 1.81
C ALA A 165 3.93 -11.69 0.27
N VAL A 166 4.98 -11.09 -0.31
CA VAL A 166 5.18 -11.01 -1.75
C VAL A 166 5.22 -12.41 -2.36
N LEU A 167 5.98 -13.34 -1.76
CA LEU A 167 6.07 -14.71 -2.25
C LEU A 167 4.71 -15.41 -2.24
N VAL A 168 3.96 -15.32 -1.14
CA VAL A 168 2.62 -15.91 -1.03
C VAL A 168 1.69 -15.35 -2.09
N VAL A 169 1.69 -14.05 -2.31
CA VAL A 169 0.83 -13.40 -3.32
C VAL A 169 1.20 -13.82 -4.73
N VAL A 170 2.49 -13.82 -5.07
CA VAL A 170 2.99 -14.26 -6.39
C VAL A 170 2.63 -15.72 -6.65
N VAL A 171 2.89 -16.62 -5.70
CA VAL A 171 2.55 -18.05 -5.82
C VAL A 171 1.04 -18.22 -5.98
N THR A 172 0.25 -17.52 -5.17
CA THR A 172 -1.23 -17.62 -5.22
C THR A 172 -1.75 -17.13 -6.57
N GLY A 173 -1.30 -15.98 -7.07
CA GLY A 173 -1.75 -15.50 -8.37
C GLY A 173 -1.25 -16.34 -9.54
N PHE A 174 -0.09 -16.99 -9.43
CA PHE A 174 0.34 -17.98 -10.43
C PHE A 174 -0.57 -19.22 -10.46
N VAL A 175 -1.00 -19.71 -9.30
CA VAL A 175 -1.93 -20.85 -9.19
C VAL A 175 -3.33 -20.47 -9.68
N VAL A 176 -3.83 -19.30 -9.26
CA VAL A 176 -5.19 -18.83 -9.57
C VAL A 176 -5.30 -18.32 -11.01
N ARG A 177 -4.20 -17.81 -11.59
CA ARG A 177 -4.14 -17.23 -12.94
C ARG A 177 -5.16 -16.11 -13.20
N ALA A 178 -5.58 -15.42 -12.13
CA ALA A 178 -6.54 -14.34 -12.16
C ALA A 178 -6.19 -13.30 -11.07
N PRO A 179 -6.64 -12.03 -11.20
CA PRO A 179 -6.46 -11.04 -10.14
C PRO A 179 -7.11 -11.53 -8.83
N LEU A 180 -6.49 -11.21 -7.70
CA LEU A 180 -6.92 -11.68 -6.37
C LEU A 180 -8.09 -10.85 -5.82
N ALA A 181 -9.19 -10.80 -6.57
CA ALA A 181 -10.38 -9.98 -6.30
C ALA A 181 -11.14 -10.32 -5.02
N ARG A 182 -10.78 -11.40 -4.31
CA ARG A 182 -11.42 -11.81 -3.04
C ARG A 182 -10.72 -11.25 -1.80
N VAL A 183 -9.56 -10.61 -1.95
CA VAL A 183 -8.83 -10.01 -0.84
C VAL A 183 -9.61 -8.77 -0.33
N PRO A 184 -9.86 -8.62 0.98
CA PRO A 184 -10.59 -7.48 1.53
C PRO A 184 -9.72 -6.21 1.57
N GLU A 185 -9.17 -5.83 0.42
CA GLU A 185 -8.17 -4.77 0.24
C GLU A 185 -8.63 -3.43 0.81
N ASN A 186 -9.89 -3.04 0.55
CA ASN A 186 -10.45 -1.79 1.09
C ASN A 186 -10.42 -1.74 2.63
N ALA A 187 -10.71 -2.87 3.30
CA ALA A 187 -10.66 -2.95 4.77
C ALA A 187 -9.21 -2.95 5.28
N MET A 188 -8.31 -3.63 4.57
CA MET A 188 -6.89 -3.64 4.89
C MET A 188 -6.28 -2.25 4.75
N LYS A 189 -6.52 -1.53 3.65
CA LYS A 189 -6.07 -0.14 3.46
C LYS A 189 -6.67 0.83 4.49
N PHE A 190 -7.90 0.58 4.94
CA PHE A 190 -8.47 1.35 6.06
C PHE A 190 -7.70 1.10 7.35
N ALA A 191 -7.49 -0.17 7.72
CA ALA A 191 -6.77 -0.54 8.94
C ALA A 191 -5.31 -0.05 8.90
N VAL A 192 -4.61 -0.25 7.78
CA VAL A 192 -3.25 0.24 7.57
C VAL A 192 -3.22 1.77 7.61
N GLY A 193 -4.17 2.47 6.98
CA GLY A 193 -4.29 3.92 7.06
C GLY A 193 -4.42 4.43 8.50
N VAL A 194 -5.26 3.79 9.32
CA VAL A 194 -5.38 4.08 10.76
C VAL A 194 -4.04 3.86 11.48
N MET A 195 -3.36 2.74 11.21
CA MET A 195 -2.08 2.42 11.85
C MET A 195 -1.00 3.43 11.46
N LEU A 196 -0.80 3.71 10.17
CA LEU A 196 0.18 4.67 9.67
C LEU A 196 -0.08 6.07 10.23
N THR A 197 -1.32 6.53 10.24
CA THR A 197 -1.66 7.84 10.85
C THR A 197 -1.37 7.84 12.34
N SER A 198 -1.71 6.78 13.07
CA SER A 198 -1.47 6.69 14.52
C SER A 198 0.02 6.70 14.87
N PHE A 199 0.82 5.87 14.18
CA PHE A 199 2.27 5.85 14.35
C PHE A 199 2.90 7.17 13.89
N GLY A 200 2.38 7.78 12.84
CA GLY A 200 2.82 9.09 12.36
C GLY A 200 2.60 10.19 13.39
N ILE A 201 1.44 10.21 14.07
CA ILE A 201 1.18 11.10 15.20
C ILE A 201 2.19 10.82 16.32
N PHE A 202 2.33 9.56 16.73
CA PHE A 202 3.20 9.19 17.84
C PHE A 202 4.68 9.57 17.60
N TRP A 203 5.22 9.18 16.45
CA TRP A 203 6.61 9.42 16.06
C TRP A 203 6.89 10.88 15.75
N GLY A 204 5.95 11.56 15.09
CA GLY A 204 6.07 12.98 14.77
C GLY A 204 6.19 13.83 16.04
N THR A 205 5.39 13.54 17.07
CA THR A 205 5.47 14.26 18.34
C THR A 205 6.71 13.91 19.16
N GLU A 206 7.09 12.63 19.23
CA GLU A 206 8.31 12.24 19.97
C GLU A 206 9.59 12.76 19.30
N GLY A 207 9.66 12.68 17.98
CA GLY A 207 10.77 13.24 17.22
C GLY A 207 10.89 14.76 17.40
N ALA A 208 9.76 15.45 17.56
CA ALA A 208 9.74 16.89 17.84
C ALA A 208 10.11 17.27 19.28
N GLY A 209 10.42 16.28 20.14
CA GLY A 209 10.86 16.48 21.53
C GLY A 209 9.72 16.50 22.55
N ALA A 210 8.48 16.26 22.15
CA ALA A 210 7.37 16.06 23.09
C ALA A 210 7.37 14.61 23.59
N THR A 211 6.81 14.37 24.78
CA THR A 211 6.70 13.02 25.34
C THR A 211 5.23 12.64 25.52
N TRP A 212 4.91 11.38 25.23
CA TRP A 212 3.56 10.87 25.48
C TRP A 212 3.41 10.40 26.93
N PRO A 213 2.28 10.71 27.59
CA PRO A 213 1.95 10.12 28.88
C PRO A 213 1.86 8.59 28.74
N GLY A 214 2.68 7.86 29.49
CA GLY A 214 2.75 6.39 29.43
C GLY A 214 3.62 5.82 28.31
N GLY A 215 4.39 6.66 27.60
CA GLY A 215 5.29 6.22 26.52
C GLY A 215 4.54 5.45 25.44
N ASP A 216 5.05 4.27 25.06
CA ASP A 216 4.46 3.40 24.04
C ASP A 216 2.99 3.02 24.33
N ALA A 217 2.57 3.01 25.60
CA ALA A 217 1.17 2.74 25.97
C ALA A 217 0.19 3.78 25.39
N ALA A 218 0.67 4.96 25.02
CA ALA A 218 -0.17 5.96 24.35
C ALA A 218 -0.71 5.47 23.01
N LEU A 219 -0.04 4.53 22.32
CA LEU A 219 -0.57 3.92 21.10
C LEU A 219 -1.90 3.19 21.34
N LEU A 220 -2.12 2.65 22.55
CA LEU A 220 -3.40 2.03 22.94
C LEU A 220 -4.55 3.04 22.99
N VAL A 221 -4.25 4.33 23.04
CA VAL A 221 -5.25 5.42 23.01
C VAL A 221 -5.30 6.06 21.63
N ILE A 222 -4.16 6.32 21.01
CA ILE A 222 -4.06 6.98 19.70
C ILE A 222 -4.73 6.11 18.62
N ILE A 223 -4.45 4.80 18.58
CA ILE A 223 -5.00 3.91 17.54
C ILE A 223 -6.53 3.87 17.62
N PRO A 224 -7.18 3.58 18.78
CA PRO A 224 -8.63 3.66 18.89
C PRO A 224 -9.17 5.06 18.62
N GLY A 225 -8.48 6.12 19.05
CA GLY A 225 -8.88 7.50 18.80
C GLY A 225 -8.96 7.82 17.31
N VAL A 226 -7.93 7.48 16.54
CA VAL A 226 -7.89 7.66 15.08
C VAL A 226 -8.95 6.79 14.40
N LEU A 227 -9.14 5.54 14.85
CA LEU A 227 -10.18 4.65 14.35
C LEU A 227 -11.58 5.25 14.55
N LEU A 228 -11.90 5.67 15.78
CA LEU A 228 -13.21 6.24 16.12
C LEU A 228 -13.47 7.54 15.37
N ALA A 229 -12.46 8.42 15.25
CA ALA A 229 -12.56 9.63 14.44
C ALA A 229 -12.85 9.30 12.97
N SER A 230 -12.17 8.29 12.42
CA SER A 230 -12.36 7.84 11.03
C SER A 230 -13.75 7.25 10.80
N LEU A 231 -14.25 6.42 11.72
CA LEU A 231 -15.61 5.88 11.66
C LEU A 231 -16.67 6.98 11.83
N GLY A 232 -16.41 7.95 12.70
CA GLY A 232 -17.23 9.16 12.84
C GLY A 232 -17.33 9.95 11.55
N LEU A 233 -16.20 10.16 10.85
CA LEU A 233 -16.17 10.80 9.54
C LEU A 233 -16.96 10.01 8.48
N VAL A 234 -16.81 8.68 8.45
CA VAL A 234 -17.62 7.82 7.55
C VAL A 234 -19.11 8.03 7.81
N GLN A 235 -19.54 7.97 9.08
CA GLN A 235 -20.94 8.10 9.44
C GLN A 235 -21.49 9.50 9.15
N TRP A 236 -20.70 10.54 9.38
CA TRP A 236 -21.05 11.92 9.08
C TRP A 236 -21.20 12.14 7.57
N LEU A 237 -20.23 11.69 6.76
CA LEU A 237 -20.27 11.79 5.31
C LEU A 237 -21.44 11.02 4.69
N ARG A 238 -21.75 9.81 5.20
CA ARG A 238 -22.94 9.04 4.77
C ARG A 238 -24.24 9.80 5.00
N ARG A 239 -24.33 10.57 6.10
CA ARG A 239 -25.51 11.37 6.43
C ARG A 239 -25.59 12.67 5.63
N ALA A 240 -24.44 13.24 5.27
CA ALA A 240 -24.35 14.49 4.51
C ALA A 240 -24.52 14.29 2.99
N ALA A 241 -24.39 13.05 2.50
CA ALA A 241 -24.55 12.74 1.08
C ALA A 241 -26.02 12.93 0.64
N PRO A 242 -26.31 13.80 -0.35
CA PRO A 242 -27.66 13.93 -0.89
C PRO A 242 -28.10 12.60 -1.52
N ALA A 243 -29.35 12.20 -1.27
CA ALA A 243 -29.93 11.02 -1.89
C ALA A 243 -29.82 11.11 -3.42
N PRO A 244 -29.49 10.02 -4.13
CA PRO A 244 -29.43 10.04 -5.58
C PRO A 244 -30.80 10.51 -6.10
N ALA A 245 -30.79 11.59 -6.89
CA ALA A 245 -31.99 12.09 -7.54
C ALA A 245 -32.55 10.97 -8.42
N VAL A 246 -33.63 10.34 -7.97
CA VAL A 246 -34.42 9.42 -8.78
C VAL A 246 -34.86 10.22 -9.99
N GLY A 247 -34.24 9.95 -11.14
CA GLY A 247 -34.58 10.58 -12.40
C GLY A 247 -36.07 10.39 -12.65
N ARG A 248 -36.83 11.49 -12.63
CA ARG A 248 -38.18 11.50 -13.17
C ARG A 248 -38.05 11.12 -14.64
N SER A 249 -38.49 9.91 -14.97
CA SER A 249 -38.86 9.56 -16.33
C SER A 249 -39.91 10.58 -16.77
N ALA A 250 -39.51 11.50 -17.64
CA ALA A 250 -40.46 12.26 -18.42
C ALA A 250 -41.06 11.27 -19.43
N ALA A 251 -42.35 11.00 -19.25
CA ALA A 251 -43.21 10.39 -20.25
C ALA A 251 -43.55 11.41 -21.35
#